data_AF-A0A4R5LYT7-F1
#
_entry.id   AF-A0A4R5LYT7-F1
#
_cell.length_a   1.000
_cell.length_b   1.000
_cell.length_c   1.000
_cell.angle_alpha   90.00
_cell.angle_beta   90.00
_cell.angle_gamma   90.00
#
_symmetry.space_group_name_H-M   'P 1'
#
loop_
_entity.id
_entity.type
_entity.pdbx_description
1 polymer ?
#
loop_
_entity_poly.entity_id
_entity_poly.type
_entity_poly.pdbx_seq_one_letter_code
_entity_poly.pdbx_strand_id
1 'polypeptide(L)'
;MNAKSPIALVAIAVALGATAPAALAQTQPQGKTRDQVRQELVQARHDGLTQSSPTRYPPNAQQIAQNKARHEAGTHRGEPSAAVDQHDQMSAH
;
A
#
# COMPACT_ATOMS: atom_id res chain seq x y z
N MET A 1 -40.02 -13.45 -46.95
CA MET A 1 -39.75 -13.66 -45.51
C MET A 1 -38.72 -12.59 -45.10
N ASN A 2 -39.09 -11.32 -44.88
CA ASN A 2 -39.92 -10.73 -43.83
C ASN A 2 -39.36 -10.96 -42.42
N ALA A 3 -38.53 -10.03 -41.95
CA ALA A 3 -38.73 -9.43 -40.63
C ALA A 3 -38.29 -7.95 -40.70
N LYS A 4 -39.30 -7.07 -40.78
CA LYS A 4 -39.19 -5.63 -40.55
C LYS A 4 -39.59 -5.43 -39.08
N SER A 5 -38.82 -4.69 -38.30
CA SER A 5 -39.30 -4.13 -37.03
C SER A 5 -38.68 -2.75 -36.75
N PRO A 6 -39.41 -1.88 -36.04
CA PRO A 6 -39.43 -0.44 -36.31
C PRO A 6 -38.79 0.44 -35.22
N ILE A 7 -38.59 1.70 -35.64
CA ILE A 7 -38.38 2.96 -34.92
C ILE A 7 -38.85 2.97 -33.44
N ALA A 8 -38.01 3.53 -32.54
CA ALA A 8 -38.47 4.45 -31.48
C ALA A 8 -37.28 5.20 -30.84
N LEU A 9 -37.15 6.49 -31.14
CA LEU A 9 -36.48 7.47 -30.28
C LEU A 9 -37.30 7.60 -29.00
N VAL A 10 -36.65 7.49 -27.84
CA VAL A 10 -37.16 8.12 -26.61
C VAL A 10 -35.99 8.84 -25.95
N ALA A 11 -35.92 10.14 -26.20
CA ALA A 11 -35.11 11.05 -25.42
C ALA A 11 -35.84 11.27 -24.08
N ILE A 12 -35.29 10.77 -22.99
CA ILE A 12 -35.75 11.14 -21.65
C ILE A 12 -34.77 12.18 -21.11
N ALA A 13 -35.14 13.45 -21.27
CA ALA A 13 -34.55 14.54 -20.51
C ALA A 13 -35.04 14.41 -19.07
N VAL A 14 -34.24 13.79 -18.21
CA VAL A 14 -34.47 13.80 -16.77
C VAL A 14 -33.76 15.02 -16.19
N ALA A 15 -34.47 16.14 -16.13
CA ALA A 15 -34.15 17.23 -15.23
C ALA A 15 -34.64 16.85 -13.83
N LEU A 16 -33.77 16.25 -13.02
CA LEU A 16 -33.98 16.10 -11.58
C LEU A 16 -33.04 17.07 -10.88
N GLY A 17 -33.60 18.22 -10.48
CA GLY A 17 -33.01 19.05 -9.45
C GLY A 17 -32.88 18.22 -8.17
N ALA A 18 -31.65 17.91 -7.80
CA ALA A 18 -31.31 17.41 -6.48
C ALA A 18 -30.55 18.52 -5.76
N THR A 19 -31.27 19.16 -4.85
CA THR A 19 -30.74 19.99 -3.76
C THR A 19 -29.47 19.38 -3.20
N ALA A 20 -28.38 20.15 -3.21
CA ALA A 20 -27.11 19.74 -2.65
C ALA A 20 -27.27 19.31 -1.18
N PRO A 21 -27.00 18.04 -0.81
CA PRO A 21 -26.54 17.78 0.54
C PRO A 21 -25.10 18.31 0.60
N ALA A 22 -24.84 19.12 1.63
CA ALA A 22 -23.53 19.68 1.93
C ALA A 22 -22.42 18.69 1.58
N ALA A 23 -21.41 19.16 0.85
CA ALA A 23 -20.17 18.43 0.69
C ALA A 23 -19.65 18.14 2.09
N LEU A 24 -19.94 16.94 2.60
CA LEU A 24 -19.15 16.34 3.65
C LEU A 24 -17.76 16.35 3.05
N ALA A 25 -16.91 17.26 3.51
CA ALA A 25 -15.50 17.22 3.25
C ALA A 25 -15.06 15.84 3.75
N GLN A 26 -15.07 14.85 2.84
CA GLN A 26 -14.41 13.60 3.05
C GLN A 26 -12.96 14.02 3.18
N THR A 27 -12.49 14.15 4.43
CA THR A 27 -11.08 14.24 4.74
C THR A 27 -10.50 12.91 4.26
N GLN A 28 -10.22 12.83 2.96
CA GLN A 28 -9.36 11.83 2.41
C GLN A 28 -8.10 11.92 3.27
N PRO A 29 -7.69 10.84 3.95
CA PRO A 29 -6.48 10.88 4.76
C PRO A 29 -5.36 11.38 3.84
N GLN A 30 -4.84 12.57 4.13
CA GLN A 30 -3.79 13.23 3.35
C GLN A 30 -2.43 12.57 3.61
N GLY A 31 -2.44 11.24 3.73
CA GLY A 31 -1.34 10.42 4.21
C GLY A 31 -1.51 8.99 3.71
N LYS A 32 -0.44 8.21 3.86
CA LYS A 32 -0.39 6.82 3.39
C LYS A 32 -1.53 6.01 3.98
N THR A 33 -2.17 5.18 3.16
CA THR A 33 -3.15 4.21 3.67
C THR A 33 -2.45 3.22 4.60
N ARG A 34 -3.21 2.56 5.49
CA ARG A 34 -2.64 1.53 6.37
C ARG A 34 -1.92 0.44 5.58
N ASP A 35 -2.46 0.06 4.43
CA ASP A 35 -1.86 -0.97 3.57
C ASP A 35 -0.56 -0.49 2.93
N GLN A 36 -0.48 0.77 2.52
CA GLN A 36 0.77 1.37 2.03
C GLN A 36 1.84 1.41 3.14
N VAL A 37 1.47 1.78 4.37
CA VAL A 37 2.43 1.76 5.49
C VAL A 37 2.92 0.35 5.77
N ARG A 38 2.04 -0.66 5.71
CA ARG A 38 2.45 -2.07 5.87
C ARG A 38 3.42 -2.51 4.79
N GLN A 39 3.17 -2.16 3.54
CA GLN A 39 4.08 -2.46 2.43
C GLN A 39 5.46 -1.82 2.64
N GLU A 40 5.52 -0.58 3.12
CA GLU A 40 6.79 0.07 3.42
C GLU A 40 7.53 -0.56 4.60
N LEU A 41 6.80 -1.00 5.63
CA LEU A 41 7.40 -1.71 6.75
C LEU A 41 7.97 -3.07 6.32
N VAL A 42 7.27 -3.78 5.44
CA VAL A 42 7.74 -5.02 4.83
C VAL A 42 9.02 -4.76 4.02
N GLN A 43 9.04 -3.71 3.19
CA GLN A 43 10.22 -3.32 2.43
C GLN A 43 11.39 -2.92 3.35
N ALA A 44 11.14 -2.14 4.39
CA ALA A 44 12.16 -1.72 5.34
C ALA A 44 12.76 -2.92 6.10
N ARG A 45 11.98 -3.98 6.33
CA ARG A 45 12.47 -5.22 6.91
C ARG A 45 13.38 -5.97 5.95
N HIS A 46 12.95 -6.12 4.71
CA HIS A 46 13.74 -6.71 3.65
C HIS A 46 15.09 -5.99 3.46
N ASP A 47 15.08 -4.65 3.55
CA ASP A 47 16.28 -3.83 3.38
C ASP A 47 17.20 -3.83 4.63
N GLY A 48 16.82 -4.56 5.69
CA GLY A 48 17.55 -4.57 6.97
C GLY A 48 17.53 -3.23 7.71
N LEU A 49 16.53 -2.38 7.45
CA LEU A 49 16.41 -1.03 8.03
C LEU A 49 15.58 -0.99 9.32
N THR A 50 14.94 -2.09 9.71
CA THR A 50 14.13 -2.15 10.93
C THR A 50 14.94 -1.83 12.18
N GLN A 51 14.42 -0.94 13.02
CA GLN A 51 15.07 -0.59 14.27
C GLN A 51 15.10 -1.77 15.24
N SER A 52 16.24 -1.95 15.90
CA SER A 52 16.40 -2.98 16.93
C SER A 52 15.77 -2.61 18.28
N SER A 53 15.51 -1.33 18.54
CA SER A 53 15.05 -0.84 19.84
C SER A 53 14.09 0.35 19.68
N PRO A 54 12.95 0.35 20.39
CA PRO A 54 11.93 1.39 20.28
C PRO A 54 12.30 2.70 21.00
N THR A 55 13.28 2.70 21.90
CA THR A 55 13.64 3.86 22.73
C THR A 55 14.75 4.72 22.13
N ARG A 56 15.33 4.33 21.00
CA ARG A 56 16.45 5.03 20.37
C ARG A 56 16.04 5.64 19.04
N TYR A 57 15.40 6.80 19.12
CA TYR A 57 14.96 7.58 17.97
C TYR A 57 15.60 8.98 17.95
N PRO A 58 16.04 9.48 16.78
CA PRO A 58 16.15 8.80 15.48
C PRO A 58 17.39 7.87 15.40
N PRO A 59 17.39 6.83 14.55
CA PRO A 59 18.55 5.97 14.38
C PRO A 59 19.68 6.73 13.66
N ASN A 60 20.91 6.60 14.15
CA ASN A 60 22.08 7.15 13.47
C ASN A 60 22.60 6.21 12.37
N ALA A 61 23.49 6.71 11.50
CA ALA A 61 24.02 5.95 10.38
C ALA A 61 24.75 4.64 10.80
N GLN A 62 25.44 4.65 11.94
CA GLN A 62 26.12 3.45 12.46
C GLN A 62 25.12 2.36 12.84
N GLN A 63 23.99 2.74 13.46
CA GLN A 63 22.92 1.80 13.80
C GLN A 63 22.25 1.22 12.56
N ILE A 64 22.05 2.04 11.52
CA ILE A 64 21.53 1.56 10.22
C ILE A 64 22.48 0.53 9.61
N ALA A 65 23.79 0.82 9.58
CA ALA A 65 24.80 -0.11 9.06
C ALA A 65 24.84 -1.43 9.84
N GLN A 66 24.74 -1.38 11.17
CA GLN A 66 24.69 -2.58 12.01
C GLN A 66 23.43 -3.42 11.75
N ASN A 67 22.27 -2.77 11.59
CA ASN A 67 21.02 -3.48 11.28
C ASN A 67 21.13 -4.21 9.94
N LYS A 68 21.70 -3.56 8.92
CA LYS A 68 21.98 -4.17 7.62
C LYS A 68 22.95 -5.35 7.72
N ALA A 69 24.09 -5.17 8.38
CA ALA A 69 25.07 -6.25 8.55
C ALA A 69 24.50 -7.47 9.28
N ARG A 70 23.66 -7.24 10.31
CA ARG A 70 22.99 -8.33 11.02
C ARG A 70 21.92 -8.99 10.16
N HIS A 71 21.19 -8.22 9.34
CA HIS A 71 20.25 -8.76 8.38
C HIS A 71 20.96 -9.64 7.34
N GLU A 72 22.02 -9.14 6.72
CA GLU A 72 22.84 -9.89 5.75
C GLU A 72 23.38 -11.20 6.35
N ALA A 73 23.90 -11.15 7.59
CA ALA A 73 24.39 -12.33 8.29
C ALA A 73 23.30 -13.36 8.63
N GLY A 74 22.04 -12.92 8.81
CA GLY A 74 20.90 -13.78 9.11
C GLY A 74 20.21 -14.34 7.86
N THR A 75 20.18 -13.57 6.77
CA THR A 75 19.41 -13.87 5.55
C THR A 75 20.24 -14.66 4.52
N HIS A 76 21.58 -14.54 4.51
CA HIS A 76 22.45 -15.26 3.58
C HIS A 76 23.20 -16.42 4.25
N ARG A 77 22.55 -17.59 4.40
CA ARG A 77 23.26 -18.88 4.57
C ARG A 77 23.67 -19.52 3.24
N GLY A 78 23.49 -18.83 2.10
CA GLY A 78 23.98 -19.31 0.79
C GLY A 78 23.07 -19.08 -0.42
N GLU A 79 21.95 -18.37 -0.29
CA GLU A 79 21.03 -18.13 -1.42
C GLU A 79 20.98 -16.62 -1.79
N PRO A 80 20.89 -16.29 -3.10
CA PRO A 80 20.79 -14.92 -3.59
C PRO A 80 19.42 -14.32 -3.25
N SER A 81 19.40 -13.03 -2.87
CA SER A 81 18.22 -12.28 -2.45
C SER A 81 17.02 -12.51 -3.36
N ALA A 82 16.09 -13.36 -2.93
CA ALA A 82 14.79 -13.50 -3.57
C ALA A 82 13.95 -12.24 -3.25
N ALA A 83 13.12 -11.84 -4.21
CA ALA A 83 12.11 -10.78 -4.05
C ALA A 83 11.40 -10.89 -2.70
N VAL A 84 11.02 -9.76 -2.07
CA VAL A 84 10.26 -9.64 -0.79
C VAL A 84 9.71 -11.00 -0.35
N ASP A 85 10.53 -11.73 0.39
CA ASP A 85 10.37 -13.17 0.51
C ASP A 85 9.27 -13.44 1.55
N GLN A 86 8.73 -14.65 1.55
CA GLN A 86 7.77 -15.13 2.55
C GLN A 86 8.23 -14.85 3.99
N HIS A 87 9.55 -14.82 4.22
CA HIS A 87 10.19 -14.42 5.48
C HIS A 87 9.81 -13.00 5.97
N ASP A 88 9.67 -12.05 5.05
CA ASP A 88 9.31 -10.67 5.38
C ASP A 88 7.82 -10.55 5.75
N GLN A 89 6.98 -11.39 5.16
CA GLN A 89 5.54 -11.45 5.41
C GLN A 89 5.17 -12.20 6.70
N MET A 90 5.86 -13.29 7.04
CA MET A 90 5.61 -14.06 8.26
C MET A 90 5.92 -13.28 9.55
N SER A 91 6.74 -12.23 9.45
CA SER A 91 7.08 -11.38 10.59
C SER A 91 6.10 -10.18 10.73
N ALA A 92 5.09 -10.05 9.87
CA ALA A 92 4.17 -8.90 9.80
C ALA A 92 2.87 -9.07 10.62
N HIS A 93 2.81 -10.06 11.52
CA HIS A 93 1.64 -10.38 12.36
C HIS A 93 1.54 -9.57 13.64
#